data_AF-A0A9Q3C4N2-F1
#
_entry.id   AF-A0A9Q3C4N2-F1
#
_cell.length_a   1.000
_cell.length_b   1.000
_cell.length_c   1.000
_cell.angle_alpha   90.00
_cell.angle_beta   90.00
_cell.angle_gamma   90.00
#
_symmetry.space_group_name_H-M   'P 1'
#
loop_
_entity.id
_entity.type
_entity.pdbx_description
1 polymer ?
#
loop_
_entity_poly.entity_id
_entity_poly.type
_entity_poly.pdbx_seq_one_letter_code
_entity_poly.pdbx_strand_id
1 'polypeptide(L)'
;MAYIQGTTTKMTVFIDNDQQPLIIYSGAHLSIVARNYLDHHFPTWEKQLLPTKEKNFKSTSGKMTYIGKIIKEIIIPHRKGNIRLNQEFVVLEDAHIQGSLLGTDYQRIYGIDIYNSKNRHITIGTNK
;
A
#
# COMPACT_ATOMS: atom_id res chain seq x y z
N MET A 1 10.38 14.10 -10.81
CA MET A 1 10.21 12.65 -11.07
C MET A 1 11.25 11.86 -10.32
N ALA A 2 10.79 11.08 -9.34
CA ALA A 2 11.57 10.02 -8.72
C ALA A 2 11.19 8.69 -9.37
N TYR A 3 12.16 7.78 -9.59
CA TYR A 3 11.87 6.46 -10.13
C TYR A 3 12.59 5.32 -9.41
N ILE A 4 11.97 4.14 -9.39
CA ILE A 4 12.52 2.89 -8.83
C ILE A 4 12.46 1.82 -9.91
N GLN A 5 13.57 1.11 -10.13
CA GLN A 5 13.68 0.05 -11.14
C GLN A 5 13.46 -1.33 -10.51
N GLY A 6 12.68 -2.19 -11.16
CA GLY A 6 12.43 -3.57 -10.71
C GLY A 6 11.84 -4.46 -11.80
N THR A 7 11.67 -5.74 -11.51
CA THR A 7 10.97 -6.72 -12.38
C THR A 7 9.52 -6.98 -11.94
N THR A 8 9.14 -6.47 -10.76
CA THR A 8 7.81 -6.65 -10.15
C THR A 8 7.20 -5.29 -9.81
N THR A 9 5.89 -5.23 -9.50
CA THR A 9 5.28 -4.03 -8.91
C THR A 9 5.54 -3.91 -7.40
N LYS A 10 6.42 -4.75 -6.85
CA LYS A 10 6.76 -4.79 -5.44
C LYS A 10 7.99 -3.93 -5.19
N MET A 11 7.94 -3.14 -4.14
CA MET A 11 9.05 -2.32 -3.67
C MET A 11 9.20 -2.43 -2.15
N THR A 12 10.38 -2.12 -1.66
CA THR A 12 10.62 -2.04 -0.21
C THR A 12 10.43 -0.60 0.25
N VAL A 13 9.63 -0.42 1.29
CA VAL A 13 9.35 0.84 1.96
C VAL A 13 9.64 0.72 3.44
N PHE A 14 9.68 1.83 4.16
CA PHE A 14 9.68 1.81 5.62
C PHE A 14 8.30 2.22 6.14
N ILE A 15 7.79 1.46 7.10
CA ILE A 15 6.58 1.75 7.88
C ILE A 15 6.94 1.51 9.34
N ASP A 16 6.70 2.49 10.21
CA ASP A 16 7.12 2.48 11.62
C ASP A 16 8.62 2.12 11.83
N ASN A 17 9.48 2.58 10.91
CA ASN A 17 10.92 2.30 10.84
C ASN A 17 11.33 0.88 10.42
N ASP A 18 10.37 -0.01 10.13
CA ASP A 18 10.66 -1.36 9.64
C ASP A 18 10.51 -1.46 8.12
N GLN A 19 11.38 -2.27 7.51
CA GLN A 19 11.30 -2.54 6.07
C GLN A 19 10.12 -3.44 5.74
N GLN A 20 9.22 -2.95 4.91
CA GLN A 20 8.01 -3.65 4.51
C GLN A 20 7.88 -3.73 2.98
N PRO A 21 7.39 -4.84 2.43
CA PRO A 21 6.92 -4.90 1.06
C PRO A 21 5.67 -4.05 0.81
N LEU A 22 5.74 -3.19 -0.20
CA LEU A 22 4.59 -2.50 -0.79
C LEU A 22 4.40 -2.95 -2.24
N ILE A 23 3.18 -3.38 -2.57
CA ILE A 23 2.79 -3.80 -3.91
C ILE A 23 1.95 -2.70 -4.54
N ILE A 24 2.39 -2.17 -5.67
CA ILE A 24 1.59 -1.21 -6.45
C ILE A 24 0.68 -2.00 -7.39
N TYR A 25 -0.62 -1.82 -7.28
CA TYR A 25 -1.57 -2.65 -8.01
C TYR A 25 -2.76 -1.83 -8.54
N SER A 26 -2.75 -1.58 -9.85
CA SER A 26 -3.81 -0.84 -10.54
C SER A 26 -5.14 -1.60 -10.62
N GLY A 27 -5.15 -2.92 -10.34
CA GLY A 27 -6.36 -3.73 -10.31
C GLY A 27 -7.20 -3.58 -9.02
N ALA A 28 -6.69 -2.88 -8.00
CA ALA A 28 -7.45 -2.57 -6.80
C ALA A 28 -7.84 -1.10 -6.80
N HIS A 29 -9.11 -0.82 -6.48
CA HIS A 29 -9.56 0.54 -6.28
C HIS A 29 -8.97 1.15 -4.99
N LEU A 30 -8.93 0.35 -3.92
CA LEU A 30 -8.52 0.79 -2.59
C LEU A 30 -7.19 0.16 -2.19
N SER A 31 -6.42 0.92 -1.44
CA SER A 31 -5.21 0.43 -0.78
C SER A 31 -5.58 -0.43 0.42
N ILE A 32 -5.02 -1.64 0.49
CA ILE A 32 -5.41 -2.67 1.45
C ILE A 32 -4.21 -3.29 2.16
N VAL A 33 -4.48 -3.85 3.33
CA VAL A 33 -3.53 -4.68 4.09
C VAL A 33 -4.29 -5.83 4.74
N ALA A 34 -3.64 -6.99 4.83
CA ALA A 34 -4.24 -8.16 5.46
C ALA A 34 -4.07 -8.12 6.99
N ARG A 35 -5.08 -8.56 7.74
CA ARG A 35 -5.01 -8.66 9.20
C ARG A 35 -3.80 -9.48 9.66
N ASN A 36 -3.66 -10.69 9.11
CA ASN A 36 -2.56 -11.59 9.50
C ASN A 36 -1.19 -10.92 9.30
N TYR A 37 -1.01 -10.12 8.27
CA TYR A 37 0.21 -9.36 8.03
C TYR A 37 0.45 -8.32 9.12
N LEU A 38 -0.60 -7.57 9.50
CA LEU A 38 -0.52 -6.62 10.60
C LEU A 38 -0.24 -7.28 11.95
N ASP A 39 -0.85 -8.43 12.24
CA ASP A 39 -0.62 -9.16 13.49
C ASP A 39 0.86 -9.58 13.65
N HIS A 40 1.51 -9.94 12.55
CA HIS A 40 2.92 -10.36 12.56
C HIS A 40 3.90 -9.18 12.61
N HIS A 41 3.61 -8.08 11.90
CA HIS A 41 4.57 -6.98 11.71
C HIS A 41 4.27 -5.73 12.53
N PHE A 42 3.04 -5.55 13.01
CA PHE A 42 2.60 -4.36 13.74
C PHE A 42 1.69 -4.75 14.92
N PRO A 43 2.19 -5.38 16.00
CA PRO A 43 1.37 -6.03 17.04
C PRO A 43 0.39 -5.11 17.78
N THR A 44 0.50 -3.79 17.61
CA THR A 44 -0.37 -2.79 18.24
C THR A 44 -1.28 -2.06 17.24
N TRP A 45 -1.37 -2.55 15.99
CA TRP A 45 -2.15 -1.93 14.92
C TRP A 45 -3.63 -1.75 15.28
N GLU A 46 -4.21 -2.68 16.04
CA GLU A 46 -5.62 -2.61 16.45
C GLU A 46 -5.93 -1.35 17.26
N LYS A 47 -4.96 -0.80 18.01
CA LYS A 47 -5.13 0.45 18.75
C LYS A 47 -5.24 1.69 17.84
N GLN A 48 -4.83 1.55 16.59
CA GLN A 48 -4.90 2.57 15.55
C GLN A 48 -6.09 2.35 14.61
N LEU A 49 -6.91 1.34 14.88
CA LEU A 49 -8.06 1.00 14.06
C LEU A 49 -9.12 2.10 14.15
N LEU A 50 -9.42 2.69 13.01
CA LEU A 50 -10.48 3.67 12.88
C LEU A 50 -11.80 2.97 12.57
N PRO A 51 -12.87 3.24 13.36
CA PRO A 51 -14.19 2.72 13.06
C PRO A 51 -14.72 3.37 11.78
N THR A 52 -15.37 2.59 10.92
CA THR A 52 -16.09 3.15 9.77
C THR A 52 -17.35 2.35 9.50
N LYS A 53 -18.24 2.95 8.71
CA LYS A 53 -19.42 2.27 8.17
C LYS A 53 -18.98 1.10 7.30
N GLU A 54 -19.60 -0.06 7.52
CA GLU A 54 -19.40 -1.26 6.71
C GLU A 54 -19.48 -0.89 5.21
N LYS A 55 -18.44 -1.26 4.47
CA LYS A 55 -18.46 -1.25 3.02
C LYS A 55 -18.36 -2.69 2.56
N ASN A 56 -19.19 -3.08 1.60
CA ASN A 56 -19.10 -4.38 0.97
C ASN A 56 -17.88 -4.40 0.03
N PHE A 57 -16.79 -5.05 0.44
CA PHE A 57 -15.62 -5.24 -0.42
C PHE A 57 -15.77 -6.53 -1.22
N LYS A 58 -15.48 -6.45 -2.52
CA LYS A 58 -15.45 -7.59 -3.43
C LYS A 58 -14.06 -7.69 -4.05
N SER A 59 -13.55 -8.91 -4.07
CA SER A 59 -12.38 -9.32 -4.84
C SER A 59 -12.80 -10.29 -5.93
N THR A 60 -11.91 -10.58 -6.87
CA THR A 60 -12.14 -11.61 -7.90
C THR A 60 -12.36 -13.00 -7.29
N SER A 61 -11.82 -13.25 -6.10
CA SER A 61 -11.93 -14.51 -5.35
C SER A 61 -13.14 -14.57 -4.41
N GLY A 62 -13.99 -13.54 -4.38
CA GLY A 62 -15.21 -13.52 -3.57
C GLY A 62 -15.35 -12.29 -2.66
N LYS A 63 -16.28 -12.38 -1.72
CA LYS A 63 -16.48 -11.36 -0.69
C LYS A 63 -15.29 -11.34 0.26
N MET A 64 -14.90 -10.15 0.70
CA MET A 64 -13.84 -9.93 1.68
C MET A 64 -14.44 -9.37 2.97
N THR A 65 -14.02 -9.90 4.11
CA THR A 65 -14.45 -9.39 5.41
C THR A 65 -13.64 -8.14 5.77
N TYR A 66 -14.37 -7.04 5.97
CA TYR A 66 -13.81 -5.75 6.30
C TYR A 66 -13.75 -5.55 7.82
N ILE A 67 -12.60 -5.10 8.33
CA ILE A 67 -12.41 -4.89 9.78
C ILE A 67 -12.45 -3.39 10.11
N GLY A 68 -11.73 -2.57 9.33
CA GLY A 68 -11.55 -1.16 9.64
C GLY A 68 -10.49 -0.52 8.76
N LYS A 69 -10.06 0.68 9.12
CA LYS A 69 -8.95 1.37 8.45
C LYS A 69 -7.84 1.68 9.44
N ILE A 70 -6.61 1.67 8.97
CA ILE A 70 -5.45 2.23 9.68
C ILE A 70 -4.78 3.27 8.80
N ILE A 71 -4.08 4.22 9.41
CA ILE A 71 -3.27 5.21 8.70
C ILE A 71 -1.80 4.96 9.06
N LYS A 72 -0.95 4.84 8.05
CA LYS A 72 0.50 4.64 8.21
C LYS A 72 1.27 5.65 7.36
N GLU A 73 2.35 6.20 7.92
CA GLU A 73 3.36 6.89 7.10
C GLU A 73 4.19 5.82 6.38
N ILE A 74 4.24 5.92 5.05
CA ILE A 74 5.09 5.10 4.20
C ILE A 74 6.26 5.97 3.76
N ILE A 75 7.47 5.53 4.07
CA ILE A 75 8.70 6.18 3.61
C ILE A 75 9.28 5.36 2.47
N ILE A 76 9.30 5.95 1.29
CA ILE A 76 9.90 5.40 0.08
C ILE A 76 11.34 5.93 -0.01
N PRO A 77 12.36 5.07 0.13
CA PRO A 77 13.74 5.50 0.01
C PRO A 77 14.06 5.90 -1.43
N HIS A 78 14.65 7.09 -1.60
CA HIS A 78 15.07 7.58 -2.92
C HIS A 78 16.37 8.36 -2.81
N ARG A 79 17.23 8.25 -3.83
CA ARG A 79 18.61 8.77 -3.83
C ARG A 79 18.71 10.29 -3.61
N LYS A 80 17.65 11.04 -3.96
CA LYS A 80 17.59 12.52 -3.82
C LYS A 80 16.83 12.98 -2.57
N GLY A 81 16.56 12.07 -1.64
CA GLY A 81 15.71 12.31 -0.48
C GLY A 81 14.49 11.40 -0.49
N ASN A 82 14.08 10.98 0.70
CA ASN A 82 12.97 10.07 0.89
C ASN A 82 11.64 10.74 0.54
N ILE A 83 10.72 9.95 -0.02
CA ILE A 83 9.34 10.37 -0.26
C ILE A 83 8.49 9.82 0.87
N ARG A 84 7.60 10.63 1.43
CA ARG A 84 6.72 10.25 2.53
C ARG A 84 5.26 10.33 2.09
N LEU A 85 4.49 9.28 2.33
CA LEU A 85 3.08 9.17 1.96
C LEU A 85 2.26 8.83 3.21
N ASN A 86 1.22 9.60 3.51
CA ASN A 86 0.27 9.25 4.57
C ASN A 86 -0.84 8.39 3.97
N GLN A 87 -0.73 7.08 4.18
CA GLN A 87 -1.57 6.08 3.53
C GLN A 87 -2.65 5.56 4.46
N GLU A 88 -3.91 5.64 4.01
CA GLU A 88 -5.03 4.92 4.62
C GLU A 88 -5.08 3.51 4.02
N PHE A 89 -4.99 2.49 4.86
CA PHE A 89 -5.18 1.10 4.46
C PHE A 89 -6.50 0.57 4.98
N VAL A 90 -7.28 -0.01 4.09
CA VAL A 90 -8.40 -0.88 4.43
C VAL A 90 -7.83 -2.19 4.96
N VAL A 91 -8.21 -2.56 6.18
CA VAL A 91 -7.83 -3.83 6.79
C VAL A 91 -8.88 -4.88 6.44
N LEU A 92 -8.42 -5.99 5.84
CA LEU A 92 -9.24 -7.12 5.47
C LEU A 92 -8.81 -8.37 6.26
N GLU A 93 -9.78 -9.11 6.78
CA GLU A 93 -9.54 -10.37 7.52
C GLU A 93 -8.96 -11.45 6.59
N ASP A 94 -9.63 -11.68 5.45
CA ASP A 94 -9.42 -12.84 4.59
C ASP A 94 -8.47 -12.56 3.40
N ALA A 95 -7.69 -11.48 3.45
CA ALA A 95 -6.79 -11.12 2.37
C ALA A 95 -5.50 -11.96 2.41
N HIS A 96 -5.14 -12.55 1.27
CA HIS A 96 -3.89 -13.31 1.11
C HIS A 96 -2.82 -12.47 0.42
N ILE A 97 -2.28 -11.47 1.14
CA ILE A 97 -1.25 -10.56 0.62
C ILE A 97 -0.04 -10.55 1.56
N GLN A 98 1.16 -10.76 1.01
CA GLN A 98 2.42 -10.67 1.75
C GLN A 98 2.97 -9.24 1.65
N GLY A 99 2.35 -8.33 2.39
CA GLY A 99 2.66 -6.91 2.37
C GLY A 99 1.42 -6.04 2.40
N SER A 100 1.67 -4.75 2.14
CA SER A 100 0.61 -3.80 1.87
C SER A 100 0.42 -3.62 0.36
N LEU A 101 -0.80 -3.32 -0.06
CA LEU A 101 -1.15 -3.04 -1.45
C LEU A 101 -1.57 -1.59 -1.60
N LEU A 102 -0.94 -0.88 -2.54
CA LEU A 102 -1.28 0.48 -2.92
C LEU A 102 -2.17 0.47 -4.17
N GLY A 103 -3.43 0.81 -3.97
CA GLY A 103 -4.48 0.83 -4.98
C GLY A 103 -4.47 2.10 -5.83
N THR A 104 -5.44 2.18 -6.73
CA THR A 104 -5.59 3.33 -7.64
C THR A 104 -6.04 4.61 -6.93
N ASP A 105 -6.67 4.50 -5.77
CA ASP A 105 -6.98 5.61 -4.86
C ASP A 105 -5.73 6.47 -4.60
N TYR A 106 -4.64 5.83 -4.21
CA TYR A 106 -3.39 6.52 -3.87
C TYR A 106 -2.44 6.70 -5.06
N GLN A 107 -2.51 5.83 -6.08
CA GLN A 107 -1.78 6.08 -7.32
C GLN A 107 -2.17 7.41 -7.95
N ARG A 108 -3.47 7.72 -7.98
CA ARG A 108 -3.97 8.98 -8.54
C ARG A 108 -3.58 10.19 -7.69
N ILE A 109 -3.73 10.11 -6.36
CA ILE A 109 -3.43 11.22 -5.45
C ILE A 109 -1.95 11.61 -5.52
N TYR A 110 -1.05 10.63 -5.57
CA TYR A 110 0.40 10.86 -5.52
C TYR A 110 1.09 10.79 -6.89
N GLY A 111 0.32 10.68 -7.99
CA GLY A 111 0.84 10.53 -9.35
C GLY A 111 1.82 9.36 -9.46
N ILE A 112 1.47 8.21 -8.87
CA ILE A 112 2.29 7.00 -8.91
C ILE A 112 1.92 6.19 -10.15
N ASP A 113 2.86 6.08 -11.07
CA ASP A 113 2.68 5.35 -12.32
C ASP A 113 3.68 4.21 -12.48
N ILE A 114 3.23 3.11 -13.08
CA ILE A 114 4.08 1.99 -13.46
C ILE A 114 4.40 2.11 -14.95
N TYR A 115 5.67 2.38 -15.25
CA TYR A 115 6.20 2.45 -16.61
C TYR A 115 6.90 1.14 -16.97
N ASN A 116 6.40 0.42 -17.98
CA ASN A 116 7.03 -0.81 -18.47
C ASN A 116 7.84 -0.50 -19.73
N SER A 117 9.15 -0.75 -19.70
CA SER A 117 10.04 -0.73 -20.87
C SER A 117 10.81 -2.05 -20.96
N LYS A 118 12.13 -2.03 -21.19
CA LYS A 118 12.99 -3.21 -20.97
C LYS A 118 12.93 -3.69 -19.51
N ASN A 119 12.71 -2.77 -18.58
CA ASN A 119 12.48 -3.03 -17.16
C ASN A 119 11.19 -2.34 -16.71
N ARG A 120 10.65 -2.76 -15.57
CA ARG A 120 9.55 -2.04 -14.92
C ARG A 120 10.11 -0.93 -14.04
N HIS A 121 9.55 0.26 -14.20
CA HIS A 121 9.88 1.44 -13.43
C HIS A 121 8.62 1.91 -12.69
N ILE A 122 8.78 2.28 -11.44
CA ILE A 122 7.75 2.98 -10.67
C ILE A 122 8.15 4.43 -10.64
N THR A 123 7.28 5.33 -11.09
CA THR A 123 7.48 6.77 -10.99
C THR A 123 6.54 7.35 -9.97
N ILE A 124 6.99 8.36 -9.24
CA ILE A 124 6.18 9.07 -8.26
C ILE A 124 6.16 10.54 -8.64
N GLY A 125 4.95 11.08 -8.77
CA GLY A 125 4.68 12.49 -9.00
C GLY A 125 5.25 13.30 -7.84
N THR A 126 6.22 14.15 -8.14
CA THR A 126 6.72 15.15 -7.20
C THR A 126 6.02 16.47 -7.50
N ASN A 127 4.70 16.51 -7.35
CA ASN A 127 4.01 17.79 -7.37
C ASN A 127 4.31 18.49 -6.04
N LYS A 128 5.00 19.62 -6.16
CA LYS A 128 5.29 20.56 -5.07
C LYS A 128 4.01 21.14 -4.50
#